data_AF-A0A0C9MLX9-F1
#
_entry.id   AF-A0A0C9MLX9-F1
#
_cell.length_a   1.000
_cell.length_b   1.000
_cell.length_c   1.000
_cell.angle_alpha   90.00
_cell.angle_beta   90.00
_cell.angle_gamma   90.00
#
_symmetry.space_group_name_H-M   'P 1'
#
loop_
_entity.id
_entity.type
_entity.pdbx_description
1 polymer ?
#
loop_
_entity_poly.entity_id
_entity_poly.type
_entity_poly.pdbx_seq_one_letter_code
_entity_poly.pdbx_strand_id
1 'polypeptide(L)' 'MLHVIETPPNLLIDVKISRRDIDEAEYLLDQLGAPDKDEDKLVTKLRSRLSLFLKEIRDGAEGAGKRD' A
#
# COMPACT_ATOMS: atom_id res chain seq x y z
N MET A 1 31.42 20.49 -22.27
CA MET A 1 29.97 20.72 -22.07
C MET A 1 29.56 19.98 -20.81
N LEU A 2 29.47 20.68 -19.68
CA LEU A 2 29.09 20.09 -18.39
C LEU A 2 27.57 20.01 -18.33
N HIS A 3 27.02 18.81 -18.18
CA HIS A 3 25.61 18.64 -17.84
C HIS A 3 25.45 18.83 -16.34
N VAL A 4 24.87 19.95 -15.93
CA VAL A 4 24.44 20.19 -14.55
C VAL A 4 23.15 19.39 -14.35
N ILE A 5 23.21 18.36 -13.50
CA ILE A 5 22.01 17.63 -13.08
C ILE A 5 21.50 18.34 -11.83
N GLU A 6 20.49 19.19 -11.99
CA GLU A 6 19.77 19.75 -10.85
C GLU A 6 18.88 18.65 -10.26
N THR A 7 19.24 18.13 -9.09
CA THR A 7 18.37 17.23 -8.34
C THR A 7 17.22 18.04 -7.74
N PRO A 8 15.94 17.70 -8.03
CA PRO A 8 14.81 18.47 -7.51
C PRO A 8 14.69 18.33 -5.99
N PRO A 9 14.29 19.39 -5.27
CA PRO A 9 14.42 19.51 -3.82
C PRO A 9 13.52 18.59 -2.98
N ASN A 10 12.63 17.81 -3.60
CA ASN A 10 11.68 16.96 -2.87
C ASN A 10 11.68 15.58 -3.51
N LEU A 11 12.59 14.70 -3.07
CA LEU A 11 12.43 13.27 -3.31
C LEU A 11 11.30 12.80 -2.40
N LEU A 12 10.05 13.15 -2.77
CA LEU A 12 8.91 12.37 -2.34
C LEU A 12 9.25 10.96 -2.82
N ILE A 13 9.49 10.05 -1.88
CA ILE A 13 9.52 8.63 -2.20
C ILE A 13 8.09 8.34 -2.62
N ASP A 14 7.79 8.60 -3.88
CA ASP A 14 6.66 8.05 -4.58
C ASP A 14 6.99 6.56 -4.63
N VAL A 15 6.71 5.87 -3.51
CA VAL A 15 6.69 4.42 -3.47
C VAL A 15 5.60 4.09 -4.46
N LYS A 16 6.01 3.91 -5.71
CA LYS A 16 5.13 3.67 -6.84
C LYS A 16 4.66 2.23 -6.74
N ILE A 17 3.91 1.92 -5.67
CA ILE A 17 3.15 0.69 -5.56
C ILE A 17 2.13 0.80 -6.67
N SER A 18 2.29 -0.01 -7.71
CA SER A 18 1.38 0.04 -8.85
C SER A 18 -0.01 -0.37 -8.37
N ARG A 19 -1.06 0.22 -8.93
CA ARG A 19 -2.45 -0.16 -8.61
C ARG A 19 -2.65 -1.68 -8.73
N ARG A 20 -2.00 -2.29 -9.74
CA ARG A 20 -1.94 -3.74 -9.94
C ARG A 20 -1.38 -4.50 -8.74
N ASP A 21 -0.33 -3.97 -8.12
CA ASP A 21 0.33 -4.61 -6.98
C ASP A 21 -0.58 -4.55 -5.73
N ILE A 22 -1.38 -3.48 -5.59
CA ILE A 22 -2.40 -3.36 -4.54
C ILE A 22 -3.53 -4.37 -4.78
N ASP A 23 -4.04 -4.45 -6.02
CA ASP A 23 -5.10 -5.39 -6.41
C ASP A 23 -4.67 -6.84 -6.17
N GLU A 24 -3.41 -7.18 -6.50
CA GLU A 24 -2.84 -8.51 -6.28
C GLU A 24 -2.67 -8.82 -4.78
N ALA A 25 -2.19 -7.86 -3.98
CA ALA A 25 -2.05 -8.03 -2.55
C ALA A 25 -3.41 -8.24 -1.84
N GLU A 26 -4.45 -7.51 -2.25
CA GLU A 26 -5.81 -7.72 -1.76
C GLU A 26 -6.36 -9.08 -2.19
N TYR A 27 -6.17 -9.46 -3.45
CA TYR A 27 -6.59 -10.77 -3.94
C TYR A 27 -5.96 -11.92 -3.15
N LEU A 28 -4.65 -11.83 -2.87
CA LEU A 28 -3.95 -12.81 -2.04
C LEU A 28 -4.48 -12.83 -0.61
N LEU A 29 -4.79 -11.67 -0.02
CA LEU A 29 -5.35 -11.59 1.33
C LEU A 29 -6.75 -12.21 1.40
N ASP A 30 -7.58 -12.01 0.37
CA ASP A 30 -8.92 -12.59 0.27
C ASP A 30 -8.88 -14.12 0.08
N GLN A 31 -7.87 -14.65 -0.64
CA GLN A 31 -7.68 -16.10 -0.77
C GLN A 31 -7.44 -16.80 0.56
N LEU A 32 -6.88 -16.09 1.54
CA LEU A 32 -6.65 -16.65 2.86
C LEU A 32 -7.96 -16.87 3.65
N GLY A 33 -9.11 -16.43 3.13
CA GLY A 33 -10.43 -16.66 3.72
C GLY A 33 -10.66 -15.98 5.08
N ALA A 34 -11.70 -16.43 5.78
CA ALA A 34 -11.92 -15.99 7.17
C ALA A 34 -10.88 -16.63 8.11
N PRO A 35 -10.44 -15.91 9.16
CA PRO A 35 -9.63 -16.50 10.24
C PRO A 35 -10.28 -17.78 10.78
N ASP A 36 -9.47 -18.82 10.99
CA ASP A 36 -9.93 -20.01 11.72
C ASP A 36 -10.15 -19.66 13.21
N LYS A 37 -11.01 -20.44 13.89
CA LYS A 37 -11.31 -20.26 15.31
C LYS A 37 -10.10 -20.49 16.19
N ASP A 38 -9.20 -21.37 15.75
CA ASP A 38 -7.95 -21.70 16.43
C ASP A 38 -6.75 -20.91 15.87
N GLU A 39 -6.96 -19.93 14.98
CA GLU A 39 -5.90 -19.06 14.43
C GLU A 39 -5.24 -18.23 15.55
N ASP A 40 -3.91 -18.11 15.50
CA ASP A 40 -3.17 -17.28 16.45
C ASP A 40 -3.63 -15.83 16.37
N LYS A 41 -3.93 -15.24 17.53
CA LYS A 41 -4.41 -13.85 17.65
C LYS A 41 -3.48 -12.83 16.99
N LEU A 42 -2.17 -13.07 16.98
CA LEU A 42 -1.20 -12.21 16.31
C LEU A 42 -1.39 -12.28 14.78
N VAL A 43 -1.64 -13.47 14.24
CA VAL A 43 -1.89 -13.67 12.81
C VAL A 43 -3.18 -12.98 12.40
N THR A 44 -4.28 -13.18 13.14
CA THR A 44 -5.54 -12.48 12.89
C THR A 44 -5.36 -10.96 12.90
N LYS A 45 -4.63 -10.44 13.90
CA LYS A 45 -4.33 -9.00 14.01
C LYS A 45 -3.50 -8.50 12.84
N LEU A 46 -2.51 -9.27 12.38
CA LEU A 46 -1.68 -8.92 11.24
C LEU A 46 -2.50 -8.86 9.96
N ARG A 47 -3.38 -9.83 9.71
CA ARG A 47 -4.30 -9.84 8.56
C ARG A 47 -5.18 -8.60 8.53
N SER A 48 -5.79 -8.25 9.67
CA SER A 48 -6.62 -7.05 9.77
C SER A 48 -5.84 -5.76 9.52
N ARG A 49 -4.60 -5.68 10.04
CA ARG A 49 -3.73 -4.51 9.82
C ARG A 49 -3.28 -4.38 8.37
N LEU A 50 -2.94 -5.49 7.73
CA LEU A 50 -2.57 -5.51 6.32
C LEU A 50 -3.74 -5.08 5.43
N SER A 51 -4.96 -5.58 5.70
CA SER A 51 -6.17 -5.16 4.98
C SER A 51 -6.40 -3.65 5.08
N LEU A 52 -6.30 -3.08 6.29
CA LEU A 52 -6.47 -1.64 6.50
C LEU A 52 -5.40 -0.84 5.77
N PHE A 53 -4.14 -1.28 5.86
CA PHE A 53 -3.02 -0.61 5.21
C PHE A 53 -3.17 -0.59 3.67
N LEU A 54 -3.58 -1.69 3.05
CA LEU A 54 -3.83 -1.75 1.60
C LEU A 54 -4.96 -0.80 1.17
N LYS A 55 -6.02 -0.69 1.98
CA LYS A 55 -7.10 0.29 1.76
C LYS A 55 -6.61 1.72 1.87
N GLU A 56 -5.84 2.04 2.92
CA GLU A 56 -5.26 3.37 3.10
C GLU A 56 -4.30 3.75 1.96
N ILE A 57 -3.52 2.80 1.43
CA ILE A 57 -2.68 3.05 0.25
C ILE A 57 -3.56 3.31 -0.97
N ARG A 58 -4.62 2.54 -1.18
CA ARG A 58 -5.53 2.74 -2.32
C ARG A 58 -6.22 4.11 -2.24
N ASP A 59 -6.75 4.46 -1.07
CA ASP A 59 -7.41 5.74 -0.83
C ASP A 59 -6.40 6.90 -0.94
N GLY A 60 -5.17 6.70 -0.47
CA GLY A 60 -4.08 7.67 -0.60
C GLY A 60 -3.60 7.87 -2.04
N ALA A 61 -3.58 6.79 -2.83
CA ALA A 61 -3.30 6.84 -4.27
C ALA A 61 -4.42 7.56 -5.04
N GLU A 62 -5.66 7.53 -4.55
CA GLU A 62 -6.80 8.27 -5.12
C GLU A 62 -6.90 9.72 -4.57
N GLY A 63 -6.38 9.99 -3.36
CA GLY A 63 -6.51 11.26 -2.63
C GLY A 63 -5.33 12.23 -2.72
N ALA A 64 -4.16 11.82 -3.24
CA ALA A 64 -3.01 12.72 -3.39
C ALA A 64 -3.22 13.86 -4.40
N GLY A 65 -4.33 13.85 -5.16
CA GLY A 65 -4.73 14.90 -6.10
C GLY A 65 -5.69 15.96 -5.54
N LYS A 66 -6.14 15.86 -4.28
CA LYS A 66 -7.12 16.81 -3.73
C LYS A 66 -6.72 17.32 -2.34
N ARG A 67 -5.78 18.26 -2.34
CA ARG A 67 -5.64 19.26 -1.27
C ARG A 67 -5.83 20.62 -1.92
N ASP A 68 -7.08 21.07 -2.00
CA ASP A 68 -7.47 22.48 -2.17
C ASP A 68 -7.76 23.07 -0.78
#